data_AF-A0AAW2JE12-F1
#
_entry.id   AF-A0AAW2JE12-F1
#
_cell.length_a   1.000
_cell.length_b   1.000
_cell.length_c   1.000
_cell.angle_alpha   90.00
_cell.angle_beta   90.00
_cell.angle_gamma   90.00
#
_symmetry.space_group_name_H-M   'P 1'
#
loop_
_entity.id
_entity.type
_entity.pdbx_description
1 polymer ?
#
loop_
_entity_poly.entity_id
_entity_poly.type
_entity_poly.pdbx_seq_one_letter_code
_entity_poly.pdbx_strand_id
1 'polypeptide(L)'
;MRFESAHFKLSHEMTQLLDPSGVMKSDTWYQFVSLCVKGYLAARRYMDGIINTVLLMMDSGLPCFSRGDPIGNLRKRFHPEMSEREAANFMIRTCTDAYNKWTTAGYDLIQYLQQGIEK
;
A
#
# COMPACT_ATOMS: atom_id res chain seq x y z
N MET A 1 1.18 -0.11 -21.03
CA MET A 1 0.12 0.22 -20.04
C MET A 1 0.66 -0.08 -18.64
N ARG A 2 1.08 0.94 -17.89
CA ARG A 2 1.57 0.76 -16.51
C ARG A 2 0.34 0.81 -15.60
N PHE A 3 -0.21 -0.36 -15.28
CA PHE A 3 -1.22 -0.49 -14.23
C PHE A 3 -0.68 0.11 -12.93
N GLU A 4 -1.56 0.76 -12.16
CA GLU A 4 -1.25 1.52 -10.94
C GLU A 4 -0.15 0.88 -10.09
N SER A 5 0.87 1.67 -9.76
CA SER A 5 2.01 1.24 -8.95
C SER A 5 1.81 1.49 -7.45
N ALA A 6 0.59 1.75 -6.99
CA ALA A 6 0.33 1.93 -5.58
C ALA A 6 0.64 0.64 -4.80
N HIS A 7 1.25 0.76 -3.63
CA HIS A 7 1.62 -0.40 -2.82
C HIS A 7 0.41 -1.14 -2.25
N PHE A 8 -0.73 -0.45 -2.12
CA PHE A 8 -2.03 -1.02 -1.78
C PHE A 8 -3.17 -0.19 -2.39
N LYS A 9 -4.37 -0.75 -2.43
CA LYS A 9 -5.56 -0.09 -2.99
C LYS A 9 -6.18 0.88 -1.98
N LEU A 10 -6.32 2.14 -2.39
CA LEU A 10 -7.08 3.17 -1.70
C LEU A 10 -7.91 3.92 -2.74
N SER A 11 -9.19 3.55 -2.88
CA SER A 11 -10.04 4.07 -3.97
C SER A 11 -10.58 5.46 -3.69
N HIS A 12 -11.18 6.10 -4.70
CA HIS A 12 -11.82 7.41 -4.56
C HIS A 12 -12.82 7.46 -3.43
N GLU A 13 -13.68 6.45 -3.36
CA GLU A 13 -14.79 6.40 -2.43
C GLU A 13 -14.26 6.23 -1.01
N MET A 14 -13.16 5.48 -0.86
CA MET A 14 -12.44 5.37 0.40
C MET A 14 -11.80 6.70 0.79
N THR A 15 -11.16 7.42 -0.14
CA THR A 15 -10.54 8.71 0.18
C THR A 15 -11.58 9.79 0.48
N GLN A 16 -12.72 9.80 -0.20
CA GLN A 16 -13.84 10.71 0.10
C GLN A 16 -14.42 10.47 1.49
N LEU A 17 -14.51 9.21 1.92
CA LEU A 17 -14.98 8.86 3.27
C LEU A 17 -13.95 9.25 4.33
N LEU A 18 -12.67 8.97 4.08
CA LEU A 18 -11.59 9.21 5.03
C LEU A 18 -11.17 10.68 5.12
N ASP A 19 -11.27 11.42 4.02
CA ASP A 19 -10.86 12.80 3.91
C ASP A 19 -11.74 13.56 2.91
N PRO A 20 -12.96 13.98 3.31
CA PRO A 20 -13.85 14.76 2.45
C PRO A 20 -13.23 16.07 1.94
N SER A 21 -12.20 16.57 2.63
CA SER A 21 -11.55 17.85 2.33
C SER A 21 -10.51 17.77 1.20
N GLY A 22 -10.03 16.58 0.86
CA GLY A 22 -9.03 16.41 -0.20
C GLY A 22 -7.60 16.84 0.16
N VAL A 23 -7.34 17.30 1.40
CA VAL A 23 -6.06 17.92 1.80
C VAL A 23 -5.24 17.08 2.78
N MET A 24 -5.68 15.87 3.12
CA MET A 24 -5.02 14.96 4.07
C MET A 24 -4.80 15.57 5.46
N LYS A 25 -5.79 16.35 5.93
CA LYS A 25 -5.75 17.02 7.25
C LYS A 25 -6.95 16.74 8.16
N SER A 26 -7.86 15.86 7.74
CA SER A 26 -8.98 15.44 8.57
C SER A 26 -8.55 14.48 9.69
N ASP A 27 -9.26 14.51 10.82
CA ASP A 27 -9.00 13.61 11.94
C ASP A 27 -9.12 12.13 11.54
N THR A 28 -10.10 11.83 10.68
CA THR A 28 -10.32 10.49 10.11
C THR A 28 -9.14 10.02 9.27
N TRP A 29 -8.53 10.90 8.46
CA TRP A 29 -7.31 10.60 7.74
C TRP A 29 -6.13 10.31 8.69
N TYR A 30 -5.93 11.16 9.69
CA TYR A 30 -4.86 10.95 10.67
C TYR A 30 -5.05 9.65 11.45
N GLN A 31 -6.29 9.32 11.83
CA GLN A 31 -6.61 8.06 12.48
C GLN A 31 -6.34 6.86 11.58
N PHE A 32 -6.74 6.92 10.31
CA PHE A 32 -6.44 5.88 9.32
C PHE A 32 -4.94 5.62 9.19
N VAL A 33 -4.15 6.68 8.96
CA VAL A 33 -2.68 6.55 8.84
C VAL A 33 -2.07 6.02 10.14
N SER A 34 -2.52 6.51 11.29
CA SER A 34 -2.05 6.02 12.60
C SER A 34 -2.29 4.51 12.78
N LEU A 35 -3.47 4.02 12.39
CA LEU A 35 -3.81 2.59 12.47
C LEU A 35 -3.00 1.78 11.46
N CYS A 36 -2.79 2.25 10.23
CA CYS A 36 -1.92 1.59 9.26
C CYS A 36 -0.49 1.46 9.76
N VAL A 37 0.08 2.52 10.36
CA VAL A 37 1.41 2.49 10.97
C VAL A 37 1.48 1.49 12.12
N LYS A 38 0.50 1.51 13.05
CA LYS A 38 0.45 0.58 14.18
C LYS A 38 0.35 -0.87 13.70
N GLY A 39 -0.52 -1.15 12.73
CA GLY A 39 -0.69 -2.48 12.15
C GLY A 39 0.59 -2.96 11.44
N TYR A 40 1.24 -2.09 10.69
CA TYR A 40 2.51 -2.40 10.04
C TYR A 40 3.61 -2.73 11.04
N LEU A 41 3.81 -1.90 12.07
CA LEU A 41 4.81 -2.15 13.11
C LEU A 41 4.51 -3.44 13.89
N ALA A 42 3.24 -3.70 14.20
CA ALA A 42 2.83 -4.94 14.84
C ALA A 42 3.16 -6.17 13.96
N ALA A 43 2.86 -6.12 12.66
CA ALA A 43 3.19 -7.20 11.73
C ALA A 43 4.71 -7.39 11.59
N ARG A 44 5.51 -6.31 11.57
CA ARG A 44 6.99 -6.38 11.52
C ARG A 44 7.58 -7.13 12.72
N ARG A 45 7.02 -6.97 13.92
CA ARG A 45 7.48 -7.71 15.12
C ARG A 45 7.35 -9.22 14.97
N TYR A 46 6.41 -9.69 14.14
CA TYR A 46 6.16 -11.10 13.86
C TYR A 46 6.57 -11.50 12.43
N MET A 47 7.42 -10.69 11.78
CA MET A 47 7.84 -10.89 10.38
C MET A 47 8.38 -12.31 10.15
N ASP A 48 9.30 -12.80 10.99
CA ASP A 48 9.91 -14.12 10.78
C ASP A 48 8.88 -15.24 10.88
N GLY A 49 7.91 -15.13 11.81
CA GLY A 49 6.81 -16.09 11.91
C GLY A 49 5.91 -16.08 10.66
N ILE A 50 5.58 -14.90 10.14
CA ILE A 50 4.80 -14.76 8.90
C ILE A 50 5.57 -15.36 7.72
N ILE A 51 6.85 -15.02 7.57
CA ILE A 51 7.71 -15.51 6.48
C ILE A 51 7.85 -17.03 6.55
N ASN A 52 8.15 -17.58 7.74
CA ASN A 52 8.30 -19.02 7.91
C ASN A 52 7.01 -19.77 7.60
N THR A 53 5.84 -19.21 7.97
CA THR A 53 4.55 -19.80 7.62
C THR A 53 4.36 -19.90 6.09
N VAL A 54 4.71 -18.82 5.36
CA VAL A 54 4.63 -18.81 3.90
C VAL A 54 5.70 -19.72 3.27
N LEU A 55 6.87 -19.83 3.90
CA LEU A 55 7.97 -20.70 3.46
C LEU A 55 7.56 -22.18 3.43
N LEU A 56 6.76 -22.64 4.40
CA LEU A 56 6.22 -24.01 4.43
C LEU A 56 5.35 -24.35 3.21
N MET A 57 4.83 -23.35 2.51
CA MET A 57 4.01 -23.54 1.31
C MET A 57 4.83 -23.57 0.02
N MET A 58 6.16 -23.46 0.08
CA MET A 58 7.01 -23.38 -1.12
C MET A 58 6.81 -24.56 -2.07
N ASP A 59 6.66 -25.77 -1.51
CA ASP A 59 6.48 -27.01 -2.27
C ASP A 59 5.01 -27.36 -2.54
N SER A 60 4.07 -26.45 -2.26
CA SER A 60 2.64 -26.71 -2.43
C SER A 60 2.17 -26.78 -3.88
N GLY A 61 3.05 -26.56 -4.86
CA GLY A 61 2.72 -26.51 -6.28
C GLY A 61 1.96 -25.25 -6.73
N LEU A 62 1.82 -24.23 -5.88
CA LEU A 62 1.15 -22.99 -6.26
C LEU A 62 2.03 -22.15 -7.22
N PRO A 63 1.48 -21.62 -8.33
CA PRO A 63 2.26 -20.90 -9.35
C PRO A 63 3.02 -19.67 -8.82
N CYS A 64 2.57 -19.06 -7.72
CA CYS A 64 3.22 -17.91 -7.10
C CYS A 64 4.57 -18.24 -6.47
N PHE A 65 4.85 -19.51 -6.17
CA PHE A 65 6.15 -19.97 -5.69
C PHE A 65 7.10 -20.40 -6.81
N SER A 66 6.58 -20.68 -8.01
CA SER A 66 7.37 -21.19 -9.13
C SER A 66 8.17 -20.13 -9.90
N ARG A 67 7.97 -18.84 -9.61
CA ARG A 67 8.61 -17.74 -10.35
C ARG A 67 9.19 -16.68 -9.42
N GLY A 68 10.45 -16.31 -9.65
CA GLY A 68 11.14 -15.25 -8.92
C GLY A 68 11.50 -15.65 -7.49
N ASP A 69 11.64 -14.64 -6.62
CA ASP A 69 11.97 -14.81 -5.20
C ASP A 69 10.79 -14.33 -4.32
N PRO A 70 9.72 -15.13 -4.18
CA PRO A 70 8.51 -14.74 -3.45
C PRO A 70 8.80 -14.47 -1.96
N ILE A 71 9.69 -15.26 -1.36
CA ILE A 71 10.04 -15.16 0.06
C ILE A 71 10.90 -13.92 0.31
N GLY A 72 11.94 -13.68 -0.49
CA GLY A 72 12.73 -12.47 -0.35
C GLY A 72 11.94 -11.21 -0.69
N ASN A 73 11.02 -11.26 -1.65
CA ASN A 73 10.09 -10.16 -1.92
C ASN A 73 9.14 -9.89 -0.74
N LEU A 74 8.62 -10.94 -0.08
CA LEU A 74 7.83 -10.79 1.13
C LEU A 74 8.65 -10.15 2.25
N ARG A 75 9.88 -10.64 2.48
CA ARG A 75 10.79 -10.08 3.49
C ARG A 75 11.08 -8.59 3.24
N LYS A 76 11.33 -8.20 1.99
CA LYS A 76 11.58 -6.80 1.61
C LYS A 76 10.41 -5.88 1.97
N ARG A 77 9.16 -6.34 1.92
CA ARG A 77 7.98 -5.54 2.30
C ARG A 77 7.98 -5.14 3.78
N PHE A 78 8.65 -5.90 4.63
CA PHE A 78 8.77 -5.59 6.06
C PHE A 78 9.93 -4.66 6.38
N HIS A 79 10.83 -4.35 5.43
CA HIS A 79 11.99 -3.49 5.63
C HIS A 79 12.77 -3.82 6.92
N PRO A 80 13.32 -5.04 7.07
CA PRO A 80 14.02 -5.47 8.28
C PRO A 80 15.25 -4.61 8.61
N GLU A 81 15.82 -3.94 7.61
CA GLU A 81 16.95 -3.03 7.75
C GLU A 81 16.61 -1.71 8.45
N MET A 82 15.33 -1.34 8.52
CA MET A 82 14.87 -0.06 9.09
C MET A 82 14.59 -0.17 10.60
N SER A 83 14.89 0.89 11.35
CA SER A 83 14.39 1.07 12.71
C SER A 83 12.85 1.18 12.76
N GLU A 84 12.23 1.02 13.93
CA GLU A 84 10.78 1.22 14.08
C GLU A 84 10.33 2.62 13.62
N ARG A 85 11.14 3.65 13.88
CA ARG A 85 10.84 5.02 13.45
C ARG A 85 10.91 5.20 11.94
N GLU A 86 11.92 4.64 11.29
CA GLU A 86 12.06 4.70 9.83
C GLU A 86 10.93 3.94 9.14
N ALA A 87 10.59 2.76 9.66
CA ALA A 87 9.49 1.96 9.15
C ALA A 87 8.12 2.63 9.33
N ALA A 88 7.91 3.33 10.46
CA ALA A 88 6.71 4.15 10.65
C ALA A 88 6.61 5.24 9.57
N ASN A 89 7.71 5.96 9.30
CA ASN A 89 7.76 6.97 8.24
C ASN A 89 7.56 6.37 6.85
N PHE A 90 8.10 5.18 6.59
CA PHE A 90 7.87 4.44 5.35
C PHE A 90 6.37 4.15 5.15
N MET A 91 5.67 3.69 6.19
CA MET A 91 4.24 3.40 6.09
C MET A 91 3.40 4.67 5.92
N ILE A 92 3.75 5.77 6.59
CA ILE A 92 3.10 7.08 6.37
C ILE A 92 3.21 7.49 4.89
N ARG A 93 4.42 7.44 4.32
CA ARG A 93 4.65 7.74 2.89
C ARG A 93 3.87 6.81 1.98
N THR A 94 3.82 5.52 2.31
CA THR A 94 3.07 4.52 1.55
C THR A 94 1.57 4.85 1.51
N CYS A 95 0.98 5.30 2.62
CA CYS A 95 -0.40 5.78 2.66
C CYS A 95 -0.61 7.04 1.81
N THR A 96 0.27 8.03 1.94
CA THR A 96 0.21 9.28 1.15
C THR A 96 0.38 9.02 -0.34
N ASP A 97 1.25 8.10 -0.74
CA ASP A 97 1.46 7.74 -2.15
C ASP A 97 0.24 7.02 -2.73
N ALA A 98 -0.41 6.14 -1.95
CA ALA A 98 -1.65 5.49 -2.36
C ALA A 98 -2.78 6.51 -2.56
N TYR A 99 -2.88 7.50 -1.67
CA TYR A 99 -3.85 8.60 -1.79
C TYR A 99 -3.60 9.41 -3.06
N ASN A 100 -2.35 9.89 -3.26
CA ASN A 100 -2.00 10.78 -4.35
C ASN A 100 -2.10 10.12 -5.73
N LYS A 101 -1.71 8.84 -5.86
CA LYS A 101 -1.78 8.13 -7.15
C LYS A 101 -3.20 8.06 -7.68
N TRP A 102 -4.18 7.85 -6.80
CA TRP A 102 -5.56 7.82 -7.21
C TRP A 102 -6.12 9.22 -7.51
N THR A 103 -5.84 10.21 -6.65
CA THR A 103 -6.34 11.58 -6.88
C THR A 103 -5.82 12.18 -8.19
N THR A 104 -4.60 11.84 -8.61
CA THR A 104 -4.06 12.27 -9.91
C THR A 104 -4.47 11.38 -11.09
N ALA A 105 -4.59 10.06 -10.91
CA ALA A 105 -4.88 9.16 -12.04
C ALA A 105 -6.39 8.99 -12.34
N GLY A 106 -7.25 9.06 -11.33
CA GLY A 106 -8.69 8.80 -11.49
C GLY A 106 -9.46 9.94 -12.15
N TYR A 107 -9.08 11.20 -11.84
CA TYR A 107 -9.77 12.37 -12.38
C TYR A 107 -9.50 12.55 -13.88
N ASP A 108 -8.24 12.43 -14.29
CA ASP A 108 -7.81 12.55 -15.70
C ASP A 108 -8.43 11.45 -16.58
N LEU A 109 -8.54 10.22 -16.07
CA LEU A 109 -9.12 9.11 -16.82
C LEU A 109 -10.64 9.22 -16.97
N ILE A 110 -11.35 9.64 -15.91
CA ILE A 110 -12.80 9.82 -15.96
C ILE A 110 -13.16 11.03 -16.85
N GLN A 111 -12.42 12.14 -16.77
CA GLN A 111 -12.61 13.29 -17.66
C GLN A 111 -12.37 12.93 -19.13
N TYR A 112 -11.29 12.22 -19.43
CA TYR A 112 -11.00 11.76 -20.79
C TYR A 112 -12.13 10.88 -21.34
N LEU A 113 -12.57 9.89 -20.56
CA LEU A 113 -13.60 8.94 -20.99
C LEU A 113 -15.01 9.56 -21.11
N GLN A 114 -15.34 10.58 -20.32
CA GLN A 114 -16.67 11.20 -20.32
C GLN A 114 -16.78 12.46 -21.21
N GLN A 115 -15.72 13.25 -21.34
CA GLN A 115 -15.77 14.58 -21.97
C GLN A 115 -14.84 14.70 -23.20
N GLY A 116 -13.98 13.72 -23.48
CA GLY A 116 -13.09 13.73 -24.65
C GLY A 116 -12.04 14.84 -24.65
N ILE A 117 -11.75 15.46 -23.50
CA ILE A 117 -10.78 16.54 -23.39
C ILE A 117 -9.39 15.92 -23.23
N GLU A 118 -8.57 15.99 -24.28
CA GLU A 118 -7.12 15.76 -24.18
C GLU A 118 -6.44 17.02 -23.58
N LYS A 119 -5.28 16.80 -22.94
CA LYS A 119 -4.44 17.86 -22.36
C LYS A 119 -4.17 19.03 -23.31
#